data_AF-A0A4R1HVE4-F1
#
_entry.id   AF-A0A4R1HVE4-F1
#
_cell.length_a   1.000
_cell.length_b   1.000
_cell.length_c   1.000
_cell.angle_alpha   90.00
_cell.angle_beta   90.00
_cell.angle_gamma   90.00
#
_symmetry.space_group_name_H-M   'P 1'
#
loop_
_entity.id
_entity.type
_entity.pdbx_description
1 polymer ?
#
loop_
_entity_poly.entity_id
_entity_poly.type
_entity_poly.pdbx_seq_one_letter_code
_entity_poly.pdbx_strand_id
1 'polypeptide(L)'
;MASNSREVAIRSGVDPDDEPSVDWGWHGTFPHGTKIAGVVTAIALCVFLIGHPTSWTEILFMVVPAAAILLGVVWSVLRKRNSWRR
;
A
#
# COMPACT_ATOMS: atom_id res chain seq x y z
N MET A 1 19.10 -29.53 -14.33
CA MET A 1 18.33 -29.22 -13.10
C MET A 1 17.76 -27.78 -13.07
N ALA A 2 17.50 -27.12 -14.20
CA ALA A 2 17.11 -25.70 -14.25
C ALA A 2 15.59 -25.42 -14.42
N SER A 3 14.75 -26.47 -14.41
CA SER A 3 13.30 -26.33 -14.67
C SER A 3 12.50 -25.86 -13.46
N ASN A 4 12.92 -26.23 -12.24
CA ASN A 4 12.10 -26.07 -11.04
C ASN A 4 12.01 -24.61 -10.55
N SER A 5 13.11 -23.85 -10.68
CA SER A 5 13.15 -22.45 -10.22
C SER A 5 12.17 -21.54 -10.97
N ARG A 6 11.96 -21.77 -12.28
CA ARG A 6 10.97 -21.04 -13.08
C ARG A 6 9.53 -21.34 -12.67
N GLU A 7 9.22 -22.60 -12.32
CA GLU A 7 7.87 -22.98 -11.86
C GLU A 7 7.52 -22.37 -10.50
N VAL A 8 8.50 -22.25 -9.59
CA VAL A 8 8.33 -21.59 -8.29
C VAL A 8 8.12 -20.08 -8.45
N ALA A 9 8.85 -19.43 -9.35
CA ALA A 9 8.68 -18.02 -9.71
C ALA A 9 7.28 -17.70 -10.27
N ILE A 10 6.76 -18.57 -11.15
CA ILE A 10 5.40 -18.42 -11.71
C ILE A 10 4.34 -18.54 -10.62
N ARG A 11 4.60 -19.31 -9.55
CA ARG A 11 3.69 -19.42 -8.39
C ARG A 11 3.75 -18.21 -7.44
N SER A 12 4.91 -17.58 -7.26
CA SER A 12 5.04 -16.40 -6.39
C SER A 12 4.67 -15.09 -7.10
N GLY A 13 4.72 -15.04 -8.43
CA GLY A 13 4.38 -13.87 -9.23
C GLY A 13 5.45 -12.75 -9.20
N VAL A 14 6.65 -13.06 -8.68
CA VAL A 14 7.81 -12.15 -8.60
C VAL A 14 9.00 -12.83 -9.31
N ASP A 15 9.72 -12.08 -10.15
CA ASP A 15 10.88 -12.59 -10.89
C ASP A 15 12.08 -12.83 -9.95
N PRO A 16 12.68 -14.03 -9.92
CA PRO A 16 13.89 -14.32 -9.15
C PRO A 16 15.07 -13.41 -9.46
N ASP A 17 15.11 -12.84 -10.67
CA ASP A 17 16.18 -11.92 -11.07
C ASP A 17 16.04 -10.53 -10.43
N ASP A 18 14.82 -10.11 -10.05
CA ASP A 18 14.56 -8.83 -9.38
C ASP A 18 14.83 -8.90 -7.86
N GLU A 19 14.60 -10.06 -7.23
CA GLU A 19 14.86 -10.26 -5.80
C GLU A 19 15.37 -11.68 -5.53
N PRO A 20 16.65 -11.91 -5.18
CA PRO A 20 17.25 -13.26 -5.07
C PRO A 20 16.74 -14.10 -3.90
N SER A 21 15.74 -13.58 -3.20
CA SER A 21 15.19 -14.16 -2.01
C SER A 21 13.72 -14.55 -2.18
N VAL A 22 13.19 -14.62 -3.40
CA VAL A 22 11.80 -15.07 -3.63
C VAL A 22 11.49 -16.43 -2.97
N ASP A 23 12.52 -17.26 -2.80
CA ASP A 23 12.42 -18.64 -2.29
C ASP A 23 12.00 -18.80 -0.82
N TRP A 24 12.19 -17.80 0.06
CA TRP A 24 11.83 -17.90 1.49
C TRP A 24 10.38 -17.47 1.82
N GLY A 25 9.61 -17.04 0.81
CA GLY A 25 8.14 -16.97 0.87
C GLY A 25 7.48 -15.81 1.63
N TRP A 26 8.22 -14.85 2.21
CA TRP A 26 7.64 -13.70 2.94
C TRP A 26 7.40 -12.45 2.07
N HIS A 27 7.59 -12.54 0.75
CA HIS A 27 7.51 -11.41 -0.20
C HIS A 27 6.12 -11.10 -0.75
N GLY A 28 5.08 -11.58 -0.07
CA GLY A 28 3.71 -11.34 -0.50
C GLY A 28 3.35 -9.86 -0.47
N THR A 29 3.24 -9.23 -1.65
CA THR A 29 2.62 -7.90 -1.75
C THR A 29 1.10 -8.05 -1.70
N PHE A 30 0.46 -7.28 -0.82
CA PHE A 30 -1.01 -7.18 -0.75
C PHE A 30 -1.47 -5.82 -1.29
N PRO A 31 -1.40 -5.58 -2.62
CA PRO A 31 -1.65 -4.27 -3.19
C PRO A 31 -3.10 -3.79 -2.99
N HIS A 32 -4.04 -4.71 -2.82
CA HIS A 32 -5.41 -4.38 -2.42
C HIS A 32 -5.53 -4.15 -0.91
N GLY A 33 -4.87 -4.99 -0.10
CA GLY A 33 -4.84 -4.86 1.35
C GLY A 33 -4.27 -3.53 1.82
N THR A 34 -3.14 -3.09 1.25
CA THR A 34 -2.51 -1.80 1.58
C THR A 34 -3.42 -0.61 1.25
N LYS A 35 -4.15 -0.65 0.13
CA LYS A 35 -5.10 0.42 -0.23
C LYS A 35 -6.27 0.49 0.73
N ILE A 36 -6.86 -0.66 1.06
CA ILE A 36 -7.97 -0.75 2.01
C ILE A 36 -7.51 -0.28 3.39
N ALA A 37 -6.38 -0.77 3.87
CA ALA A 37 -5.80 -0.36 5.15
C ALA A 37 -5.53 1.16 5.19
N GLY A 38 -5.00 1.73 4.11
CA GLY A 38 -4.82 3.18 3.99
C GLY A 38 -6.12 3.96 4.10
N VAL A 39 -7.16 3.58 3.35
CA VAL A 39 -8.48 4.24 3.40
C VAL A 39 -9.12 4.09 4.78
N VAL A 40 -9.09 2.90 5.37
CA VAL A 40 -9.63 2.65 6.72
C VAL A 40 -8.91 3.50 7.76
N THR A 41 -7.59 3.61 7.68
CA THR A 41 -6.78 4.43 8.59
C THR A 41 -7.15 5.91 8.46
N ALA A 42 -7.29 6.43 7.23
CA ALA A 42 -7.70 7.82 7.00
C ALA A 42 -9.10 8.10 7.56
N ILE A 43 -10.05 7.17 7.41
CA ILE A 43 -11.39 7.27 8.00
C ILE A 43 -11.30 7.29 9.52
N ALA A 44 -10.52 6.39 10.13
CA ALA A 44 -10.35 6.33 11.58
C ALA A 44 -9.80 7.64 12.17
N LEU A 45 -8.82 8.26 11.50
CA LEU A 45 -8.29 9.57 11.88
C LEU A 45 -9.36 10.67 11.84
N CYS A 46 -10.22 10.66 10.82
CA CYS A 46 -11.35 11.59 10.75
C CYS A 46 -12.40 11.32 11.84
N VAL A 47 -12.65 10.05 12.19
CA VAL A 47 -13.58 9.68 13.27
C VAL A 47 -13.09 10.19 14.62
N PHE A 48 -11.78 10.23 14.88
CA PHE A 48 -11.24 10.79 16.12
C PHE A 48 -11.54 12.29 16.31
N LEU A 49 -11.94 13.01 15.25
CA LEU A 49 -12.40 14.40 15.37
C LEU A 49 -13.80 14.53 15.96
N ILE A 50 -14.54 13.44 16.12
CA ILE A 50 -15.90 13.47 16.67
C ILE A 50 -15.82 13.52 18.20
N GLY A 51 -16.23 14.65 18.78
CA GLY A 51 -16.40 14.79 20.23
C GLY A 51 -15.12 15.05 21.04
N HIS A 52 -13.97 15.22 20.40
CA HIS A 52 -12.67 15.41 21.07
C HIS A 52 -11.85 16.67 20.73
N PRO A 53 -12.10 17.47 19.66
CA PRO A 53 -11.10 18.45 19.25
C PRO A 53 -11.09 19.65 20.18
N THR A 54 -10.01 19.78 20.94
CA THR A 54 -9.82 20.85 21.92
C THR A 54 -9.06 22.03 21.31
N SER A 55 -8.35 21.80 20.20
CA SER A 55 -7.54 22.82 19.54
C SER A 55 -7.41 22.61 18.03
N TRP A 56 -7.09 23.68 17.30
CA TRP A 56 -6.76 23.62 15.88
C TRP A 56 -5.56 22.73 15.57
N THR A 57 -4.60 22.64 16.50
CA THR A 57 -3.43 21.79 16.37
C THR A 57 -3.84 20.32 16.27
N GLU A 58 -4.72 19.86 17.15
CA GLU A 58 -5.24 18.49 17.14
C GLU A 58 -5.95 18.15 15.82
N ILE A 59 -6.78 19.09 15.32
CA ILE A 59 -7.45 18.94 14.03
C ILE A 59 -6.44 18.79 12.89
N LEU A 60 -5.40 19.63 12.85
CA LEU A 60 -4.36 19.56 11.83
C LEU A 60 -3.60 18.23 11.88
N PHE A 61 -3.23 17.76 13.08
CA PHE A 61 -2.50 16.50 13.24
C PHE A 61 -3.32 15.26 12.89
N MET A 62 -4.65 15.35 12.82
CA MET A 62 -5.50 14.25 12.34
C MET A 62 -5.79 14.38 10.84
N VAL A 63 -6.17 15.58 10.39
CA VAL A 63 -6.61 15.83 9.01
C VAL A 63 -5.46 15.76 8.01
N VAL A 64 -4.29 16.34 8.33
CA VAL A 64 -3.14 16.36 7.42
C VAL A 64 -2.65 14.94 7.07
N PRO A 65 -2.38 14.03 8.02
CA PRO A 65 -1.99 12.66 7.68
C PRO A 65 -3.13 11.88 7.00
N ALA A 66 -4.39 12.08 7.40
CA ALA A 66 -5.52 11.45 6.72
C ALA A 66 -5.57 11.84 5.23
N ALA A 67 -5.41 13.14 4.92
CA ALA A 67 -5.35 13.65 3.56
C ALA A 67 -4.14 13.10 2.80
N ALA A 68 -2.96 13.08 3.42
CA ALA A 68 -1.74 12.55 2.82
C ALA A 68 -1.87 11.06 2.44
N ILE A 69 -2.48 10.24 3.30
CA ILE A 69 -2.73 8.82 3.05
C ILE A 69 -3.69 8.66 1.85
N LEU A 70 -4.81 9.39 1.83
CA LEU A 70 -5.78 9.31 0.74
C LEU A 70 -5.17 9.73 -0.60
N LEU A 71 -4.39 10.83 -0.60
CA LEU A 71 -3.66 11.27 -1.79
C LEU A 71 -2.65 10.22 -2.26
N GLY A 72 -1.92 9.59 -1.33
CA GLY A 72 -1.00 8.50 -1.63
C GLY A 72 -1.68 7.27 -2.25
N VAL A 73 -2.85 6.88 -1.73
CA VAL A 73 -3.65 5.77 -2.29
C VAL A 73 -4.13 6.10 -3.71
N VAL A 74 -4.68 7.30 -3.91
CA VAL A 74 -5.14 7.76 -5.24
C VAL A 74 -3.97 7.80 -6.22
N TRP A 75 -2.84 8.38 -5.82
CA TRP A 75 -1.65 8.46 -6.65
C TRP A 75 -1.10 7.08 -7.02
N SER A 76 -1.08 6.14 -6.08
CA SER A 76 -0.68 4.74 -6.33
C SER A 76 -1.58 4.07 -7.37
N VAL A 77 -2.90 4.28 -7.28
CA VAL A 77 -3.87 3.77 -8.28
C VAL A 77 -3.63 4.41 -9.64
N LEU A 78 -3.46 5.73 -9.71
CA LEU A 78 -3.21 6.45 -10.97
C LEU A 78 -1.88 6.03 -11.62
N ARG A 79 -0.83 5.83 -10.82
CA ARG A 79 0.48 5.39 -11.31
C ARG A 79 0.42 3.98 -11.89
N LYS A 80 -0.26 3.04 -11.21
CA LYS A 80 -0.48 1.68 -11.76
C LYS A 80 -1.32 1.70 -13.03
N ARG A 81 -2.33 2.59 -13.11
CA ARG A 81 -3.14 2.78 -14.32
C ARG A 81 -2.42 3.48 -15.46
N ASN A 82 -1.21 3.99 -15.29
CA ASN A 82 -0.46 4.64 -16.37
C ASN A 82 0.91 3.99 -16.57
N SER A 83 1.12 2.78 -16.03
CA SER A 83 2.41 2.09 -16.13
C SER A 83 2.77 1.73 -17.57
N TRP A 84 1.78 1.49 -18.44
CA TRP A 84 1.97 1.16 -19.86
C TRP A 84 2.36 2.36 -20.74
N ARG A 85 2.36 3.58 -20.21
CA ARG A 85 2.79 4.79 -20.94
C ARG A 85 4.28 5.10 -20.75
N ARG A 86 5.01 4.23 -20.05
CA ARG A 86 6.45 4.33 -19.82
C ARG A 86 7.13 3.06 -20.26
#